data_AF-A0A4R4EB31-F1
#
_entry.id   AF-A0A4R4EB31-F1
#
_cell.length_a   1.000
_cell.length_b   1.000
_cell.length_c   1.000
_cell.angle_alpha   90.00
_cell.angle_beta   90.00
_cell.angle_gamma   90.00
#
_symmetry.space_group_name_H-M   'P 1'
#
loop_
_entity.id
_entity.type
_entity.pdbx_description
1 polymer ?
#
loop_
_entity_poly.entity_id
_entity_poly.type
_entity_poly.pdbx_seq_one_letter_code
_entity_poly.pdbx_strand_id
1 'polypeptide(L)'
;MSLQEEGTLAIGSGRILLSLAESWYESGLSKLKVYSAEGDEEPNWRAIVRPFQFIVYASEHGDLEELRRVQHACIAERKQMLPAIAIRGMGMVGPLLHPDEDGHWESAWMRIHSSVFPKKQTLEVFSTAAAGILSNLIIHIWHKAITGEHELDYRNQCFLLDPVTLTGSWHSILPHPLVSGNDAARPVTNLALSLGINHEQVSPEVWFNAFNQLTSKVTGIFHAWEEADLIQLPLAQCLVQPADPLSKEPAHLLPTIVRSGLTHVEARLESGLAGLEAYVARIIPLLFTGLPPLQEGTSIGAGCDITEAVGRGLRACLTKELGKRILSDEPTVVQRIACSQIEDGRCLYYLQALTILDGESLIAVGEPLLGFPTVWIYSDSSWYGSADLSFTLALRQSLQKALSKTERTAVSPVFFEDHEVKDITISDGEPLSYHSLILSAIETLKQCDKRLEVFELHSEPLWGKGPFVAYGVVLGEEESL
;
A
#
# COMPACT_ATOMS: atom_id res chain seq x y z
N MET A 1 6.27 21.92 -44.19
CA MET A 1 6.16 22.92 -43.12
C MET A 1 4.71 22.93 -42.67
N SER A 2 4.34 22.17 -41.64
CA SER A 2 2.97 22.12 -41.15
C SER A 2 2.69 23.36 -40.31
N LEU A 3 1.61 24.08 -40.64
CA LEU A 3 1.06 25.17 -39.85
C LEU A 3 0.71 24.62 -38.45
N GLN A 4 1.50 24.97 -37.43
CA GLN A 4 1.04 24.87 -36.04
C GLN A 4 -0.01 25.98 -35.85
N GLU A 5 -1.23 25.61 -35.50
CA GLU A 5 -2.19 26.58 -34.98
C GLU A 5 -1.77 26.91 -33.54
N GLU A 6 -1.32 28.15 -33.28
CA GLU A 6 -0.96 28.64 -31.93
C GLU A 6 -2.22 28.83 -31.05
N GLY A 7 -2.98 27.77 -30.80
CA GLY A 7 -4.25 27.84 -30.08
C GLY A 7 -4.49 26.66 -29.14
N THR A 8 -5.58 26.77 -28.39
CA THR A 8 -6.07 25.74 -27.47
C THR A 8 -7.25 25.01 -28.11
N LEU A 9 -7.28 23.69 -28.00
CA LEU A 9 -8.42 22.87 -28.40
C LEU A 9 -9.15 22.38 -27.15
N ALA A 10 -10.46 22.66 -27.05
CA ALA A 10 -11.33 22.04 -26.07
C ALA A 10 -12.14 20.91 -26.72
N ILE A 11 -12.08 19.73 -26.11
CA ILE A 11 -12.79 18.52 -26.55
C ILE A 11 -13.75 18.11 -25.43
N GLY A 12 -14.97 17.72 -25.76
CA GLY A 12 -15.86 17.04 -24.81
C GLY A 12 -17.32 17.41 -24.98
N SER A 13 -18.06 17.51 -23.88
CA SER A 13 -19.53 17.66 -23.92
C SER A 13 -20.13 18.26 -22.64
N GLY A 14 -21.37 18.72 -22.75
CA GLY A 14 -22.19 19.17 -21.62
C GLY A 14 -21.80 20.54 -21.05
N ARG A 15 -22.29 20.82 -19.85
CA ARG A 15 -22.20 22.13 -19.19
C ARG A 15 -20.77 22.57 -18.90
N ILE A 16 -19.86 21.62 -18.63
CA ILE A 16 -18.45 21.93 -18.40
C ILE A 16 -17.83 22.56 -19.65
N LEU A 17 -18.04 21.96 -20.83
CA LEU A 17 -17.52 22.49 -22.08
C LEU A 17 -18.16 23.83 -22.45
N LEU A 18 -19.49 23.95 -22.29
CA LEU A 18 -20.22 25.18 -22.59
C LEU A 18 -19.74 26.34 -21.71
N SER A 19 -19.68 26.13 -20.40
CA SER A 19 -19.20 27.13 -19.45
C SER A 19 -17.73 27.50 -19.70
N LEU A 20 -16.89 26.54 -20.09
CA LEU A 20 -15.50 26.81 -20.44
C LEU A 20 -15.41 27.73 -21.65
N ALA A 21 -16.17 27.45 -22.71
CA ALA A 21 -16.17 28.28 -23.91
C ALA A 21 -16.63 29.71 -23.60
N GLU A 22 -17.71 29.88 -22.83
CA GLU A 22 -18.21 31.18 -22.40
C GLU A 22 -17.15 31.95 -21.59
N SER A 23 -16.61 31.35 -20.53
CA SER A 23 -15.59 31.98 -19.68
C SER A 23 -14.30 32.31 -20.45
N TRP A 24 -13.95 31.52 -21.47
CA TRP A 24 -12.77 31.76 -22.31
C TRP A 24 -12.91 33.05 -23.13
N TYR A 25 -14.06 33.21 -23.79
CA TYR A 25 -14.34 34.40 -24.60
C TYR A 25 -14.51 35.65 -23.73
N GLU A 26 -15.16 35.53 -22.57
CA GLU A 26 -15.29 36.63 -21.61
C GLU A 26 -13.94 37.11 -21.06
N SER A 27 -12.98 36.19 -20.91
CA SER A 27 -11.62 36.49 -20.46
C SER A 27 -10.76 37.18 -21.54
N GLY A 28 -11.28 37.39 -22.75
CA GLY A 28 -10.55 38.03 -23.85
C GLY A 28 -9.37 37.20 -24.38
N LEU A 29 -9.32 35.91 -24.06
CA LEU A 29 -8.28 34.98 -24.49
C LEU A 29 -8.53 34.59 -25.96
N SER A 30 -7.51 34.72 -26.81
CA SER A 30 -7.65 34.43 -28.24
C SER A 30 -7.33 32.96 -28.58
N LYS A 31 -8.01 32.43 -29.61
CA LYS A 31 -7.80 31.10 -30.23
C LYS A 31 -8.19 29.87 -29.38
N LEU A 32 -9.46 29.78 -28.96
CA LEU A 32 -10.08 28.51 -28.56
C LEU A 32 -10.81 27.88 -29.75
N LYS A 33 -10.54 26.61 -30.04
CA LYS A 33 -11.36 25.78 -30.93
C LYS A 33 -12.10 24.75 -30.09
N VAL A 34 -13.38 24.56 -30.37
CA VAL A 34 -14.22 23.58 -29.66
C VAL A 34 -14.50 22.40 -30.60
N TYR A 35 -14.37 21.19 -30.07
CA TYR A 35 -14.72 19.94 -30.75
C TYR A 35 -15.66 19.13 -29.86
N SER A 36 -16.90 18.98 -30.31
CA SER A 36 -17.89 18.08 -29.71
C SER A 36 -17.94 16.79 -30.54
N ALA A 37 -17.67 15.64 -29.91
CA ALA A 37 -17.75 14.34 -30.57
C ALA A 37 -19.23 13.92 -30.72
N GLU A 38 -19.91 14.50 -31.71
CA GLU A 38 -21.26 14.07 -32.11
C GLU A 38 -21.17 13.56 -33.56
N GLY A 39 -20.99 12.24 -33.72
CA GLY A 39 -20.92 11.58 -35.04
C GLY A 39 -20.64 10.07 -34.97
N ASP A 40 -21.09 9.32 -35.98
CA ASP A 40 -20.96 7.85 -36.05
C ASP A 40 -19.57 7.35 -36.51
N GLU A 41 -18.70 8.23 -37.02
CA GLU A 41 -17.34 7.87 -37.44
C GLU A 41 -16.33 8.06 -36.30
N GLU A 42 -15.46 7.07 -36.08
CA GLU A 42 -14.41 7.18 -35.08
C GLU A 42 -13.43 8.32 -35.42
N PRO A 43 -13.30 9.35 -34.57
CA PRO A 43 -12.43 10.48 -34.85
C PRO A 43 -10.96 10.08 -34.81
N ASN A 44 -10.19 10.55 -35.80
CA ASN A 44 -8.73 10.42 -35.79
C ASN A 44 -8.13 11.45 -34.82
N TRP A 45 -8.08 11.09 -33.54
CA TRP A 45 -7.63 11.98 -32.46
C TRP A 45 -6.24 12.56 -32.69
N ARG A 46 -5.29 11.79 -33.25
CA ARG A 46 -3.94 12.30 -33.55
C ARG A 46 -3.97 13.45 -34.55
N ALA A 47 -4.76 13.32 -35.62
CA ALA A 47 -4.90 14.39 -36.60
C ALA A 47 -5.59 15.63 -36.00
N ILE A 48 -6.54 15.42 -35.07
CA ILE A 48 -7.28 16.49 -34.41
C ILE A 48 -6.40 17.27 -33.42
N VAL A 49 -5.59 16.61 -32.59
CA VAL A 49 -4.79 17.29 -31.55
C VAL A 49 -3.49 17.90 -32.10
N ARG A 50 -2.94 17.35 -33.19
CA ARG A 50 -1.65 17.75 -33.77
C ARG A 50 -1.48 19.27 -34.00
N PRO A 51 -2.48 20.01 -34.52
CA PRO A 51 -2.31 21.43 -34.83
C PRO A 51 -2.12 22.32 -33.59
N PHE A 52 -2.63 21.89 -32.43
CA PHE A 52 -2.76 22.71 -31.22
C PHE A 52 -1.57 22.55 -30.28
N GLN A 53 -1.35 23.53 -29.40
CA GLN A 53 -0.29 23.47 -28.39
C GLN A 53 -0.78 22.89 -27.07
N PHE A 54 -2.02 23.23 -26.70
CA PHE A 54 -2.64 22.81 -25.46
C PHE A 54 -4.02 22.21 -25.73
N ILE A 55 -4.31 21.10 -25.06
CA ILE A 55 -5.58 20.39 -25.18
C ILE A 55 -6.31 20.44 -23.84
N VAL A 56 -7.59 20.79 -23.85
CA VAL A 56 -8.47 20.67 -22.70
C VAL A 56 -9.50 19.59 -23.02
N TYR A 57 -9.63 18.59 -22.17
CA TYR A 57 -10.75 17.67 -22.22
C TYR A 57 -11.76 18.09 -21.17
N ALA A 58 -12.95 18.54 -21.57
CA ALA A 58 -13.98 19.09 -20.69
C ALA A 58 -15.31 18.36 -20.94
N SER A 59 -15.67 17.40 -20.07
CA SER A 59 -16.84 16.54 -20.32
C SER A 59 -17.71 16.33 -19.08
N GLU A 60 -19.00 16.67 -19.19
CA GLU A 60 -20.00 16.36 -18.15
C GLU A 60 -20.40 14.87 -18.14
N HIS A 61 -20.40 14.22 -19.30
CA HIS A 61 -20.97 12.87 -19.44
C HIS A 61 -19.99 11.75 -19.11
N GLY A 62 -18.73 12.06 -18.77
CA GLY A 62 -17.86 11.09 -18.14
C GLY A 62 -17.32 9.97 -19.04
N ASP A 63 -17.22 10.15 -20.37
CA ASP A 63 -16.70 9.11 -21.26
C ASP A 63 -15.19 8.88 -21.06
N LEU A 64 -14.89 7.90 -20.21
CA LEU A 64 -13.53 7.51 -19.89
C LEU A 64 -12.76 6.93 -21.09
N GLU A 65 -13.43 6.23 -22.01
CA GLU A 65 -12.75 5.66 -23.18
C GLU A 65 -12.39 6.72 -24.21
N GLU A 66 -13.25 7.74 -24.38
CA GLU A 66 -12.90 8.93 -25.13
C GLU A 66 -11.70 9.66 -24.50
N LEU A 67 -11.76 9.94 -23.20
CA LEU A 67 -10.68 10.60 -22.47
C LEU A 67 -9.35 9.84 -22.64
N ARG A 68 -9.33 8.52 -22.44
CA ARG A 68 -8.13 7.69 -22.66
C ARG A 68 -7.62 7.82 -24.10
N ARG A 69 -8.49 7.74 -25.12
CA ARG A 69 -8.07 7.85 -26.53
C ARG A 69 -7.49 9.21 -26.86
N VAL A 70 -8.09 10.29 -26.35
CA VAL A 70 -7.57 11.67 -26.50
C VAL A 70 -6.21 11.81 -25.80
N GLN A 71 -6.07 11.28 -24.59
CA GLN A 71 -4.81 11.31 -23.85
C GLN A 71 -3.68 10.59 -24.60
N HIS A 72 -3.94 9.38 -25.12
CA HIS A 72 -2.97 8.63 -25.93
C HIS A 72 -2.55 9.40 -27.20
N ALA A 73 -3.47 10.12 -27.84
CA ALA A 73 -3.14 10.97 -28.97
C ALA A 73 -2.27 12.16 -28.55
N CYS A 74 -2.54 12.77 -27.40
CA CYS A 74 -1.73 13.85 -26.84
C CYS A 74 -0.30 13.39 -26.52
N ILE A 75 -0.14 12.23 -25.86
CA ILE A 75 1.19 11.64 -25.59
C ILE A 75 1.95 11.40 -26.90
N ALA A 76 1.31 10.77 -27.89
CA ALA A 76 1.94 10.45 -29.17
C ALA A 76 2.37 11.70 -29.96
N GLU A 77 1.61 12.79 -29.87
CA GLU A 77 1.89 14.06 -30.55
C GLU A 77 2.63 15.07 -29.64
N ARG A 78 3.09 14.63 -28.46
CA ARG A 78 3.79 15.41 -27.42
C ARG A 78 3.06 16.71 -27.04
N LYS A 79 1.75 16.60 -26.77
CA LYS A 79 0.89 17.73 -26.40
C LYS A 79 0.63 17.75 -24.90
N GLN A 80 0.58 18.95 -24.33
CA GLN A 80 0.05 19.14 -22.98
C GLN A 80 -1.47 18.99 -23.01
N MET A 81 -2.00 18.36 -21.97
CA MET A 81 -3.43 18.12 -21.85
C MET A 81 -3.93 18.31 -20.41
N LEU A 82 -5.05 19.01 -20.25
CA LEU A 82 -5.74 19.12 -18.98
C LEU A 82 -7.10 18.41 -19.05
N PRO A 83 -7.29 17.29 -18.33
CA PRO A 83 -8.59 16.66 -18.18
C PRO A 83 -9.44 17.41 -17.14
N ALA A 84 -10.72 17.57 -17.46
CA ALA A 84 -11.75 18.13 -16.61
C ALA A 84 -13.05 17.37 -16.89
N ILE A 85 -13.53 16.62 -15.92
CA ILE A 85 -14.63 15.67 -16.13
C ILE A 85 -15.55 15.62 -14.92
N ALA A 86 -16.85 15.51 -15.16
CA ALA A 86 -17.78 15.07 -14.13
C ALA A 86 -17.81 13.54 -14.13
N ILE A 87 -17.47 12.94 -12.99
CA ILE A 87 -17.40 11.49 -12.83
C ILE A 87 -18.05 11.06 -11.53
N ARG A 88 -19.03 10.14 -11.64
CA ARG A 88 -19.78 9.58 -10.51
C ARG A 88 -20.33 10.64 -9.54
N GLY A 89 -20.80 11.77 -10.10
CA GLY A 89 -21.38 12.87 -9.32
C GLY A 89 -20.36 13.82 -8.69
N MET A 90 -19.07 13.70 -9.01
CA MET A 90 -18.01 14.62 -8.59
C MET A 90 -17.42 15.34 -9.80
N GLY A 91 -17.00 16.59 -9.66
CA GLY A 91 -16.17 17.28 -10.64
C GLY A 91 -14.69 17.00 -10.38
N MET A 92 -13.92 16.73 -11.43
CA MET A 92 -12.48 16.50 -11.31
C MET A 92 -11.72 17.29 -12.37
N VAL A 93 -10.61 17.92 -11.99
CA VAL A 93 -9.69 18.62 -12.91
C VAL A 93 -8.26 18.17 -12.64
N GLY A 94 -7.51 17.89 -13.69
CA GLY A 94 -6.15 17.36 -13.62
C GLY A 94 -6.11 15.84 -13.40
N PRO A 95 -4.90 15.27 -13.30
CA PRO A 95 -3.60 15.94 -13.38
C PRO A 95 -3.30 16.56 -14.75
N LEU A 96 -2.44 17.59 -14.76
CA LEU A 96 -1.95 18.18 -16.01
C LEU A 96 -0.97 17.20 -16.67
N LEU A 97 -1.35 16.66 -17.83
CA LEU A 97 -0.49 15.80 -18.61
C LEU A 97 0.64 16.61 -19.23
N HIS A 98 1.88 16.21 -18.92
CA HIS A 98 3.07 16.62 -19.64
C HIS A 98 3.64 15.40 -20.39
N PRO A 99 4.00 15.50 -21.67
CA PRO A 99 4.41 14.34 -22.48
C PRO A 99 5.72 13.67 -22.05
N ASP A 100 6.45 14.28 -21.13
CA ASP A 100 7.75 13.81 -20.62
C ASP A 100 7.67 13.33 -19.15
N GLU A 101 6.48 13.29 -18.55
CA GLU A 101 6.28 13.00 -17.12
C GLU A 101 5.09 12.05 -16.89
N ASP A 102 5.05 11.42 -15.70
CA ASP A 102 4.09 10.36 -15.33
C ASP A 102 2.68 10.87 -14.94
N GLY A 103 2.35 12.12 -15.28
CA GLY A 103 1.10 12.81 -14.94
C GLY A 103 -0.10 12.28 -15.73
N HIS A 104 -0.45 11.01 -15.53
CA HIS A 104 -1.54 10.32 -16.22
C HIS A 104 -2.85 10.45 -15.46
N TRP A 105 -3.93 10.76 -16.18
CA TRP A 105 -5.30 10.76 -15.63
C TRP A 105 -5.65 9.43 -14.97
N GLU A 106 -5.27 8.32 -15.59
CA GLU A 106 -5.56 6.96 -15.15
C GLU A 106 -4.90 6.69 -13.80
N SER A 107 -3.69 7.19 -13.56
CA SER A 107 -3.04 7.09 -12.25
C SER A 107 -3.86 7.79 -11.18
N ALA A 108 -4.33 9.02 -11.46
CA ALA A 108 -5.19 9.74 -10.53
C ALA A 108 -6.48 8.97 -10.27
N TRP A 109 -7.17 8.55 -11.33
CA TRP A 109 -8.46 7.85 -11.25
C TRP A 109 -8.37 6.52 -10.49
N MET A 110 -7.31 5.74 -10.69
CA MET A 110 -7.08 4.50 -9.94
C MET A 110 -6.69 4.75 -8.48
N ARG A 111 -6.16 5.93 -8.14
CA ARG A 111 -5.82 6.30 -6.75
C ARG A 111 -6.99 6.86 -5.96
N ILE A 112 -8.01 7.43 -6.60
CA ILE A 112 -9.14 7.99 -5.87
C ILE A 112 -9.90 6.87 -5.15
N HIS A 113 -10.03 7.00 -3.83
CA HIS A 113 -10.77 6.08 -3.00
C HIS A 113 -12.25 6.13 -3.30
N SER A 114 -12.86 4.94 -3.34
CA SER A 114 -14.31 4.76 -3.50
C SER A 114 -15.16 5.53 -2.47
N SER A 115 -14.61 5.82 -1.29
CA SER A 115 -15.27 6.60 -0.23
C SER A 115 -15.49 8.08 -0.56
N VAL A 116 -14.78 8.61 -1.56
CA VAL A 116 -14.95 9.98 -2.04
C VAL A 116 -16.28 10.14 -2.80
N PHE A 117 -16.75 9.08 -3.45
CA PHE A 117 -17.92 9.16 -4.31
C PHE A 117 -19.23 8.96 -3.51
N PRO A 118 -20.30 9.69 -3.86
CA PRO A 118 -21.61 9.50 -3.25
C PRO A 118 -22.10 8.05 -3.38
N LYS A 119 -22.57 7.46 -2.27
CA LYS A 119 -23.11 6.09 -2.24
C LYS A 119 -24.34 5.89 -3.11
N LYS A 120 -25.09 6.97 -3.37
CA LYS A 120 -26.22 6.99 -4.30
C LYS A 120 -25.82 7.90 -5.45
N GLN A 121 -25.75 7.34 -6.65
CA GLN A 121 -25.71 8.13 -7.87
C GLN A 121 -27.10 8.77 -8.02
N THR A 122 -27.26 10.00 -7.55
CA THR A 122 -28.36 10.83 -8.02
C THR A 122 -28.06 11.15 -9.48
N LEU A 123 -29.04 10.93 -10.36
CA LEU A 123 -29.02 11.42 -11.75
C LEU A 123 -29.12 12.96 -11.80
N GLU A 124 -28.66 13.65 -10.76
CA GLU A 124 -28.69 15.10 -10.69
C GLU A 124 -27.68 15.65 -11.69
N VAL A 125 -28.20 16.48 -12.60
CA VAL A 125 -27.43 17.13 -13.65
C VAL A 125 -26.38 18.04 -13.00
N PHE A 126 -25.15 18.03 -13.51
CA PHE A 126 -24.05 18.83 -12.97
C PHE A 126 -24.43 20.32 -12.95
N SER A 127 -24.35 20.99 -11.80
CA SER A 127 -24.90 22.35 -11.67
C SER A 127 -24.14 23.36 -12.54
N THR A 128 -24.81 24.41 -13.02
CA THR A 128 -24.16 25.50 -13.78
C THR A 128 -23.12 26.23 -12.92
N ALA A 129 -23.37 26.37 -11.63
CA ALA A 129 -22.42 26.94 -10.68
C ALA A 129 -21.15 26.07 -10.58
N ALA A 130 -21.29 24.74 -10.46
CA ALA A 130 -20.14 23.84 -10.44
C ALA A 130 -19.36 23.89 -11.77
N ALA A 131 -20.06 23.92 -12.91
CA ALA A 131 -19.43 24.07 -14.23
C ALA A 131 -18.63 25.38 -14.35
N GLY A 132 -19.18 26.49 -13.83
CA GLY A 132 -18.47 27.78 -13.77
C GLY A 132 -17.22 27.74 -12.92
N ILE A 133 -17.26 27.08 -11.75
CA ILE A 133 -16.08 26.89 -10.89
C ILE A 133 -14.99 26.10 -11.63
N LEU A 134 -15.35 24.96 -12.23
CA LEU A 134 -14.38 24.15 -12.98
C LEU A 134 -13.81 24.91 -14.18
N SER A 135 -14.63 25.67 -14.90
CA SER A 135 -14.20 26.46 -16.06
C SER A 135 -13.18 27.52 -15.69
N ASN A 136 -13.43 28.28 -14.62
CA ASN A 136 -12.47 29.26 -14.11
C ASN A 136 -11.17 28.60 -13.65
N LEU A 137 -11.27 27.42 -13.02
CA LEU A 137 -10.09 26.65 -12.61
C LEU A 137 -9.27 26.16 -13.81
N ILE A 138 -9.92 25.66 -14.85
CA ILE A 138 -9.28 25.22 -16.10
C ILE A 138 -8.52 26.38 -16.73
N ILE A 139 -9.14 27.55 -16.87
CA ILE A 139 -8.51 28.75 -17.44
C ILE A 139 -7.29 29.17 -16.63
N HIS A 140 -7.38 29.12 -15.30
CA HIS A 140 -6.27 29.43 -14.40
C HIS A 140 -5.08 28.47 -14.57
N ILE A 141 -5.34 27.16 -14.59
CA ILE A 141 -4.28 26.14 -14.78
C ILE A 141 -3.66 26.29 -16.18
N TRP A 142 -4.49 26.46 -17.20
CA TRP A 142 -4.04 26.69 -18.58
C TRP A 142 -3.13 27.92 -18.68
N HIS A 143 -3.53 29.05 -18.10
CA HIS A 143 -2.74 30.28 -18.12
C HIS A 143 -1.37 30.04 -17.50
N LYS A 144 -1.31 29.42 -16.33
CA LYS A 144 -0.05 29.07 -15.66
C LYS A 144 0.83 28.12 -16.47
N ALA A 145 0.23 27.13 -17.13
CA ALA A 145 0.96 26.18 -17.95
C ALA A 145 1.63 26.87 -19.16
N ILE A 146 0.97 27.85 -19.77
CA ILE A 146 1.52 28.62 -20.90
C ILE A 146 2.52 29.68 -20.45
N THR A 147 2.32 30.34 -19.31
CA THR A 147 3.27 31.36 -18.82
C THR A 147 4.52 30.75 -18.17
N GLY A 148 4.55 29.45 -17.89
CA GLY A 148 5.68 28.78 -17.26
C GLY A 148 5.83 29.12 -15.77
N GLU A 149 4.76 29.54 -15.10
CA GLU A 149 4.77 29.82 -13.67
C GLU A 149 4.75 28.50 -12.87
N HIS A 150 5.89 28.14 -12.29
CA HIS A 150 6.13 26.85 -11.64
C HIS A 150 5.74 26.77 -10.14
N GLU A 151 4.96 27.72 -9.60
CA GLU A 151 4.67 27.77 -8.15
C GLU A 151 3.82 26.59 -7.63
N LEU A 152 3.09 25.89 -8.49
CA LEU A 152 2.28 24.72 -8.14
C LEU A 152 2.53 23.59 -9.15
N ASP A 153 2.95 22.43 -8.65
CA ASP A 153 3.13 21.23 -9.46
C ASP A 153 1.77 20.56 -9.74
N TYR A 154 1.03 21.12 -10.71
CA TYR A 154 -0.25 20.55 -11.16
C TYR A 154 -0.08 19.23 -11.93
N ARG A 155 1.15 18.78 -12.21
CA ARG A 155 1.40 17.54 -12.95
C ARG A 155 1.06 16.31 -12.13
N ASN A 156 1.21 16.39 -10.81
CA ASN A 156 0.95 15.30 -9.88
C ASN A 156 -0.19 15.63 -8.91
N GLN A 157 -1.11 16.51 -9.30
CA GLN A 157 -2.25 16.89 -8.45
C GLN A 157 -3.55 16.88 -9.24
N CYS A 158 -4.64 16.44 -8.60
CA CYS A 158 -5.98 16.62 -9.11
C CYS A 158 -6.81 17.47 -8.15
N PHE A 159 -7.71 18.27 -8.70
CA PHE A 159 -8.72 18.98 -7.95
C PHE A 159 -10.02 18.20 -7.99
N LEU A 160 -10.65 18.02 -6.84
CA LEU A 160 -11.97 17.40 -6.72
C LEU A 160 -12.97 18.42 -6.20
N LEU A 161 -14.13 18.47 -6.85
CA LEU A 161 -15.25 19.36 -6.54
C LEU A 161 -16.49 18.54 -6.23
N ASP A 162 -17.09 18.78 -5.08
CA ASP A 162 -18.47 18.37 -4.82
C ASP A 162 -19.41 19.39 -5.50
N PRO A 163 -20.19 18.98 -6.52
CA PRO A 163 -21.03 19.91 -7.29
C PRO A 163 -22.28 20.39 -6.53
N VAL A 164 -22.59 19.78 -5.38
CA VAL A 164 -23.72 20.15 -4.51
C VAL A 164 -23.28 21.18 -3.49
N THR A 165 -22.19 20.93 -2.77
CA THR A 165 -21.68 21.85 -1.73
C THR A 165 -20.79 22.96 -2.30
N LEU A 166 -20.32 22.79 -3.54
CA LEU A 166 -19.32 23.64 -4.21
C LEU A 166 -17.99 23.71 -3.46
N THR A 167 -17.71 22.75 -2.57
CA THR A 167 -16.42 22.63 -1.90
C THR A 167 -15.48 21.81 -2.76
N GLY A 168 -14.25 22.28 -2.95
CA GLY A 168 -13.24 21.49 -3.61
C GLY A 168 -11.84 21.68 -3.03
N SER A 169 -10.99 20.69 -3.28
CA SER A 169 -9.64 20.62 -2.74
C SER A 169 -8.67 19.96 -3.72
N TRP A 170 -7.39 20.33 -3.59
CA TRP A 170 -6.30 19.72 -4.32
C TRP A 170 -5.77 18.49 -3.59
N HIS A 171 -5.47 17.45 -4.36
CA HIS A 171 -4.96 16.18 -3.87
C HIS A 171 -3.74 15.74 -4.68
N SER A 172 -2.65 15.45 -3.99
CA SER A 172 -1.47 14.85 -4.60
C SER A 172 -1.77 13.42 -5.07
N ILE A 173 -1.25 13.08 -6.24
CA ILE A 173 -1.39 11.79 -6.89
C ILE A 173 -0.02 11.14 -6.95
N LEU A 174 0.06 9.91 -6.46
CA LEU A 174 1.21 9.05 -6.67
C LEU A 174 1.02 8.24 -7.96
N PRO A 175 2.09 8.01 -8.74
CA PRO A 175 2.03 7.13 -9.90
C PRO A 175 1.38 5.79 -9.54
N HIS A 176 0.52 5.26 -10.41
CA HIS A 176 -0.19 4.00 -10.14
C HIS A 176 0.54 2.83 -10.82
N PRO A 177 0.77 1.69 -10.12
CA PRO A 177 1.55 0.57 -10.65
C PRO A 177 1.00 -0.05 -11.94
N LEU A 178 -0.31 0.00 -12.17
CA LEU A 178 -0.94 -0.46 -13.42
C LEU A 178 -0.73 0.48 -14.61
N VAL A 179 -0.36 1.74 -14.36
CA VAL A 179 -0.22 2.78 -15.39
C VAL A 179 1.24 3.05 -15.70
N SER A 180 2.05 3.26 -14.66
CA SER A 180 3.49 3.51 -14.80
C SER A 180 4.28 2.25 -15.17
N GLY A 181 3.66 1.08 -15.07
CA GLY A 181 4.30 -0.21 -15.22
C GLY A 181 4.96 -0.67 -13.92
N ASN A 182 5.23 -1.97 -13.84
CA ASN A 182 5.95 -2.59 -12.73
C ASN A 182 7.14 -3.36 -13.27
N ASP A 183 8.28 -3.23 -12.60
CA ASP A 183 9.41 -4.11 -12.86
C ASP A 183 9.11 -5.51 -12.32
N ALA A 184 9.52 -6.52 -13.08
CA ALA A 184 9.47 -7.89 -12.61
C ALA A 184 10.35 -8.08 -11.36
N ALA A 185 9.88 -8.93 -10.45
CA ALA A 185 10.63 -9.30 -9.26
C ALA A 185 11.98 -9.93 -9.66
N ARG A 186 13.08 -9.51 -9.00
CA ARG A 186 14.44 -9.97 -9.33
C ARG A 186 14.96 -10.91 -8.24
N PRO A 187 15.43 -12.13 -8.57
CA PRO A 187 16.00 -13.01 -7.56
C PRO A 187 17.29 -12.42 -6.98
N VAL A 188 17.46 -12.52 -5.66
CA VAL A 188 18.66 -12.06 -4.95
C VAL A 188 19.69 -13.19 -4.94
N THR A 189 20.74 -13.06 -5.76
CA THR A 189 21.73 -14.15 -5.97
C THR A 189 22.68 -14.36 -4.78
N ASN A 190 22.98 -13.32 -3.99
CA ASN A 190 23.89 -13.41 -2.85
C ASN A 190 23.31 -12.69 -1.62
N LEU A 191 22.30 -13.33 -1.02
CA LEU A 191 21.58 -12.80 0.13
C LEU A 191 22.52 -12.47 1.30
N ALA A 192 23.50 -13.32 1.62
CA ALA A 192 24.43 -13.09 2.73
C ALA A 192 25.26 -11.80 2.56
N LEU A 193 25.71 -11.51 1.32
CA LEU A 193 26.41 -10.25 1.05
C LEU A 193 25.46 -9.05 1.13
N SER A 194 24.23 -9.17 0.62
CA SER A 194 23.25 -8.08 0.64
C SER A 194 22.81 -7.73 2.06
N LEU A 195 22.67 -8.72 2.95
CA LEU A 195 22.34 -8.53 4.36
C LEU A 195 23.49 -7.86 5.15
N GLY A 196 24.75 -8.14 4.78
CA GLY A 196 25.93 -7.62 5.48
C GLY A 196 26.24 -6.14 5.22
N ILE A 197 25.48 -5.47 4.35
CA ILE A 197 25.60 -4.03 4.12
C ILE A 197 24.87 -3.32 5.26
N ASN A 198 25.63 -2.83 6.23
CA ASN A 198 25.08 -1.98 7.28
C ASN A 198 24.58 -0.67 6.68
N HIS A 199 23.26 -0.55 6.55
CA HIS A 199 22.62 0.73 6.27
C HIS A 199 22.49 1.53 7.57
N GLU A 200 22.68 2.84 7.49
CA GLU A 200 22.35 3.72 8.61
C GLU A 200 20.88 3.56 8.96
N GLN A 201 20.58 3.45 10.25
CA GLN A 201 19.19 3.35 10.70
C GLN A 201 18.41 4.58 10.27
N VAL A 202 17.32 4.35 9.55
CA VAL A 202 16.40 5.40 9.15
C VAL A 202 15.79 6.02 10.41
N SER A 203 15.95 7.33 10.58
CA SER A 203 15.42 8.01 11.75
C SER A 203 13.88 7.99 11.78
N PRO A 204 13.26 8.03 12.98
CA PRO A 204 11.81 8.11 13.14
C PRO A 204 11.15 9.21 12.30
N GLU A 205 11.78 10.37 12.20
CA GLU A 205 11.25 11.51 11.47
C GLU A 205 11.16 11.25 9.97
N VAL A 206 12.15 10.53 9.41
CA VAL A 206 12.23 10.25 7.97
C VAL A 206 11.12 9.28 7.56
N TRP A 207 11.00 8.14 8.24
CA TRP A 207 9.95 7.18 7.89
C TRP A 207 8.55 7.69 8.26
N PHE A 208 8.41 8.49 9.33
CA PHE A 208 7.13 9.07 9.71
C PHE A 208 6.63 10.05 8.63
N ASN A 209 7.52 10.91 8.13
CA ASN A 209 7.19 11.80 7.02
C ASN A 209 6.83 11.02 5.74
N ALA A 210 7.56 9.94 5.44
CA ALA A 210 7.26 9.09 4.30
C ALA A 210 5.84 8.48 4.39
N PHE A 211 5.45 7.90 5.53
CA PHE A 211 4.08 7.38 5.70
C PHE A 211 3.01 8.46 5.62
N ASN A 212 3.26 9.68 6.13
CA ASN A 212 2.33 10.80 5.96
C ASN A 212 2.12 11.15 4.48
N GLN A 213 3.17 11.12 3.66
CA GLN A 213 3.05 11.36 2.22
C GLN A 213 2.24 10.26 1.50
N LEU A 214 2.28 9.03 2.01
CA LEU A 214 1.48 7.92 1.50
C LEU A 214 0.03 7.94 2.00
N THR A 215 -0.30 8.78 2.99
CA THR A 215 -1.60 8.77 3.67
C THR A 215 -2.51 9.91 3.19
N SER A 216 -3.66 9.55 2.63
CA SER A 216 -4.71 10.49 2.24
C SER A 216 -6.03 9.77 2.14
N LYS A 217 -7.08 10.31 2.78
CA LYS A 217 -8.44 9.75 2.69
C LYS A 217 -8.98 9.74 1.26
N VAL A 218 -8.38 10.49 0.34
CA VAL A 218 -8.84 10.64 -1.03
C VAL A 218 -7.98 9.85 -2.02
N THR A 219 -6.65 9.96 -1.96
CA THR A 219 -5.74 9.49 -3.04
C THR A 219 -4.53 8.70 -2.53
N GLY A 220 -4.44 8.46 -1.22
CA GLY A 220 -3.27 7.85 -0.59
C GLY A 220 -3.15 6.38 -0.92
N ILE A 221 -1.95 5.83 -0.73
CA ILE A 221 -1.79 4.37 -0.59
C ILE A 221 -2.46 3.91 0.69
N PHE A 222 -2.38 4.73 1.74
CA PHE A 222 -3.16 4.56 2.96
C PHE A 222 -4.34 5.52 2.97
N HIS A 223 -5.54 4.96 3.12
CA HIS A 223 -6.74 5.74 3.43
C HIS A 223 -6.67 6.32 4.83
N ALA A 224 -6.16 5.54 5.78
CA ALA A 224 -5.95 5.93 7.16
C ALA A 224 -4.65 5.29 7.69
N TRP A 225 -3.93 6.04 8.49
CA TRP A 225 -2.80 5.59 9.29
C TRP A 225 -2.75 6.45 10.56
N GLU A 226 -3.35 5.96 11.63
CA GLU A 226 -3.61 6.74 12.83
C GLU A 226 -3.88 5.83 14.04
N GLU A 227 -3.91 6.40 15.24
CA GLU A 227 -4.28 5.67 16.46
C GLU A 227 -5.79 5.50 16.59
N ALA A 228 -6.57 6.39 15.96
CA ALA A 228 -8.03 6.45 16.02
C ALA A 228 -8.56 6.27 17.46
N ASP A 229 -9.70 5.60 17.62
CA ASP A 229 -10.32 5.29 18.91
C ASP A 229 -9.82 3.95 19.50
N LEU A 230 -8.61 3.50 19.13
CA LEU A 230 -8.05 2.24 19.61
C LEU A 230 -7.63 2.33 21.09
N ILE A 231 -7.73 1.20 21.78
CA ILE A 231 -7.28 1.08 23.17
C ILE A 231 -5.75 1.10 23.20
N GLN A 232 -5.18 2.12 23.83
CA GLN A 232 -3.72 2.36 23.88
C GLN A 232 -3.02 1.67 25.07
N LEU A 233 -3.72 0.79 25.79
CA LEU A 233 -3.19 0.06 26.94
C LEU A 233 -3.56 -1.43 26.87
N PRO A 234 -2.66 -2.32 27.31
CA PRO A 234 -1.31 -2.03 27.81
C PRO A 234 -0.28 -1.79 26.69
N LEU A 235 -0.68 -1.99 25.43
CA LEU A 235 0.17 -1.72 24.27
C LEU A 235 -0.37 -0.53 23.50
N ALA A 236 0.54 0.30 22.99
CA ALA A 236 0.18 1.30 22.01
C ALA A 236 -0.33 0.59 20.74
N GLN A 237 -1.36 1.15 20.11
CA GLN A 237 -1.99 0.59 18.92
C GLN A 237 -2.11 1.65 17.84
N CYS A 238 -1.82 1.25 16.61
CA CYS A 238 -2.01 2.07 15.42
C CYS A 238 -2.70 1.21 14.35
N LEU A 239 -3.68 1.80 13.68
CA LEU A 239 -4.30 1.19 12.51
C LEU A 239 -3.66 1.71 11.24
N VAL A 240 -3.70 0.88 10.21
CA VAL A 240 -3.52 1.28 8.82
C VAL A 240 -4.65 0.69 8.00
N GLN A 241 -5.11 1.43 6.99
CA GLN A 241 -6.04 0.93 6.00
C GLN A 241 -5.51 1.24 4.59
N PRO A 242 -4.87 0.27 3.93
CA PRO A 242 -4.37 0.48 2.58
C PRO A 242 -5.49 0.44 1.52
N ALA A 243 -5.25 1.09 0.38
CA ALA A 243 -6.05 0.92 -0.82
C ALA A 243 -5.73 -0.41 -1.52
N ASP A 244 -6.68 -0.98 -2.27
CA ASP A 244 -6.43 -2.14 -3.13
C ASP A 244 -5.98 -1.67 -4.54
N PRO A 245 -4.70 -1.83 -4.90
CA PRO A 245 -4.15 -1.37 -6.17
C PRO A 245 -4.68 -2.11 -7.40
N LEU A 246 -5.35 -3.25 -7.23
CA LEU A 246 -5.94 -4.00 -8.35
C LEU A 246 -7.46 -3.80 -8.48
N SER A 247 -8.02 -2.81 -7.79
CA SER A 247 -9.43 -2.45 -7.93
C SER A 247 -9.75 -2.00 -9.36
N LYS A 248 -10.93 -2.37 -9.88
CA LYS A 248 -11.41 -2.00 -11.23
C LYS A 248 -11.80 -0.52 -11.41
N GLU A 249 -11.47 0.34 -10.45
CA GLU A 249 -11.81 1.77 -10.37
C GLU A 249 -13.23 2.09 -9.83
N PRO A 250 -13.33 3.05 -8.88
CA PRO A 250 -12.28 3.69 -8.08
C PRO A 250 -11.63 2.71 -7.07
N ALA A 251 -10.56 3.12 -6.40
CA ALA A 251 -9.85 2.27 -5.44
C ALA A 251 -10.75 1.82 -4.29
N HIS A 252 -10.89 0.51 -4.14
CA HIS A 252 -11.48 -0.09 -2.95
C HIS A 252 -10.45 -0.09 -1.83
N LEU A 253 -10.92 -0.22 -0.59
CA LEU A 253 -10.06 -0.27 0.58
C LEU A 253 -9.85 -1.73 0.99
N LEU A 254 -8.61 -2.08 1.32
CA LEU A 254 -8.30 -3.34 1.98
C LEU A 254 -8.82 -3.34 3.43
N PRO A 255 -8.94 -4.52 4.06
CA PRO A 255 -9.29 -4.60 5.47
C PRO A 255 -8.34 -3.77 6.34
N THR A 256 -8.88 -3.15 7.38
CA THR A 256 -8.09 -2.42 8.37
C THR A 256 -7.15 -3.38 9.10
N ILE A 257 -5.90 -2.98 9.24
CA ILE A 257 -4.86 -3.73 9.95
C ILE A 257 -4.52 -2.94 11.20
N VAL A 258 -4.60 -3.58 12.37
CA VAL A 258 -4.15 -3.01 13.64
C VAL A 258 -2.88 -3.70 14.05
N ARG A 259 -1.83 -2.91 14.33
CA ARG A 259 -0.60 -3.39 14.94
C ARG A 259 -0.39 -2.71 16.28
N SER A 260 0.25 -3.45 17.17
CA SER A 260 0.61 -2.96 18.49
C SER A 260 2.13 -2.88 18.65
N GLY A 261 2.56 -2.09 19.61
CA GLY A 261 3.96 -1.97 20.01
C GLY A 261 4.06 -1.59 21.48
N LEU A 262 5.25 -1.71 22.06
CA LEU A 262 5.48 -1.23 23.42
C LEU A 262 5.35 0.30 23.47
N THR A 263 5.70 0.97 22.38
CA THR A 263 5.61 2.43 22.23
C THR A 263 4.74 2.82 21.03
N HIS A 264 4.24 4.06 21.03
CA HIS A 264 3.52 4.63 19.89
C HIS A 264 4.38 4.65 18.61
N VAL A 265 5.69 4.87 18.75
CA VAL A 265 6.63 4.87 17.62
C VAL A 265 6.68 3.50 16.97
N GLU A 266 6.81 2.44 17.78
CA GLU A 266 6.78 1.06 17.29
C GLU A 266 5.43 0.71 16.66
N ALA A 267 4.31 1.00 17.33
CA ALA A 267 2.99 0.68 16.79
C ALA A 267 2.72 1.34 15.43
N ARG A 268 3.14 2.61 15.27
CA ARG A 268 3.04 3.37 14.01
C ARG A 268 3.92 2.77 12.92
N LEU A 269 5.18 2.44 13.22
CA LEU A 269 6.07 1.80 12.26
C LEU A 269 5.53 0.44 11.82
N GLU A 270 5.16 -0.41 12.78
CA GLU A 270 4.65 -1.76 12.54
C GLU A 270 3.37 -1.76 11.70
N SER A 271 2.43 -0.84 12.00
CA SER A 271 1.21 -0.69 11.21
C SER A 271 1.51 -0.17 9.81
N GLY A 272 2.36 0.84 9.65
CA GLY A 272 2.74 1.38 8.34
C GLY A 272 3.39 0.32 7.45
N LEU A 273 4.37 -0.42 7.97
CA LEU A 273 5.03 -1.51 7.23
C LEU A 273 4.05 -2.64 6.88
N ALA A 274 3.16 -3.03 7.80
CA ALA A 274 2.11 -4.01 7.53
C ALA A 274 1.13 -3.52 6.43
N GLY A 275 0.88 -2.22 6.35
CA GLY A 275 0.10 -1.61 5.30
C GLY A 275 0.76 -1.72 3.93
N LEU A 276 2.07 -1.46 3.84
CA LEU A 276 2.85 -1.67 2.62
C LEU A 276 2.86 -3.14 2.20
N GLU A 277 3.11 -4.05 3.14
CA GLU A 277 3.08 -5.50 2.90
C GLU A 277 1.74 -5.95 2.29
N ALA A 278 0.62 -5.51 2.88
CA ALA A 278 -0.70 -5.83 2.38
C ALA A 278 -0.98 -5.22 1.01
N TYR A 279 -0.51 -3.99 0.75
CA TYR A 279 -0.61 -3.33 -0.54
C TYR A 279 0.17 -4.09 -1.63
N VAL A 280 1.45 -4.44 -1.40
CA VAL A 280 2.24 -5.22 -2.36
C VAL A 280 1.71 -6.63 -2.56
N ALA A 281 1.19 -7.27 -1.50
CA ALA A 281 0.63 -8.61 -1.60
C ALA A 281 -0.49 -8.70 -2.66
N ARG A 282 -1.22 -7.60 -2.91
CA ARG A 282 -2.19 -7.52 -4.01
C ARG A 282 -1.54 -7.51 -5.39
N ILE A 283 -0.34 -6.94 -5.52
CA ILE A 283 0.38 -6.73 -6.78
C ILE A 283 1.26 -7.94 -7.18
N ILE A 284 1.43 -8.94 -6.30
CA ILE A 284 2.18 -10.18 -6.58
C ILE A 284 1.92 -10.77 -7.98
N PRO A 285 0.67 -10.91 -8.46
CA PRO A 285 0.41 -11.49 -9.78
C PRO A 285 1.06 -10.71 -10.93
N LEU A 286 1.27 -9.40 -10.77
CA LEU A 286 1.94 -8.56 -11.76
C LEU A 286 3.47 -8.72 -11.69
N LEU A 287 4.02 -8.80 -10.47
CA LEU A 287 5.48 -8.88 -10.23
C LEU A 287 6.07 -10.23 -10.65
N PHE A 288 5.28 -11.30 -10.57
CA PHE A 288 5.68 -12.68 -10.87
C PHE A 288 4.91 -13.25 -12.06
N THR A 289 4.64 -12.42 -13.07
CA THR A 289 3.89 -12.81 -14.28
C THR A 289 4.51 -14.07 -14.91
N GLY A 290 3.72 -15.13 -15.06
CA GLY A 290 4.16 -16.40 -15.66
C GLY A 290 4.75 -17.44 -14.69
N LEU A 291 4.76 -17.18 -13.38
CA LEU A 291 5.27 -18.11 -12.35
C LEU A 291 4.23 -18.42 -11.25
N PRO A 292 3.15 -19.18 -11.53
CA PRO A 292 2.07 -19.42 -10.57
C PRO A 292 2.47 -20.05 -9.22
N PRO A 293 3.38 -21.05 -9.15
CA PRO A 293 3.80 -21.64 -7.88
C PRO A 293 4.46 -20.61 -6.95
N LEU A 294 5.19 -19.66 -7.56
CA LEU A 294 5.87 -18.61 -6.84
C LEU A 294 4.87 -17.59 -6.28
N GLN A 295 3.80 -17.29 -7.03
CA GLN A 295 2.74 -16.36 -6.59
C GLN A 295 2.02 -16.84 -5.33
N GLU A 296 1.62 -18.11 -5.27
CA GLU A 296 0.88 -18.65 -4.13
C GLU A 296 1.77 -18.89 -2.90
N GLY A 297 3.08 -19.13 -3.10
CA GLY A 297 4.05 -19.36 -2.03
C GLY A 297 4.66 -18.09 -1.43
N THR A 298 4.59 -16.95 -2.13
CA THR A 298 5.28 -15.72 -1.72
C THR A 298 4.62 -15.02 -0.55
N SER A 299 5.42 -14.72 0.47
CA SER A 299 5.10 -13.74 1.50
C SER A 299 5.88 -12.46 1.27
N ILE A 300 5.27 -11.31 1.57
CA ILE A 300 5.92 -10.01 1.43
C ILE A 300 6.41 -9.54 2.78
N GLY A 301 7.63 -9.02 2.82
CA GLY A 301 8.08 -8.18 3.91
C GLY A 301 8.50 -6.81 3.41
N ALA A 302 8.08 -5.77 4.14
CA ALA A 302 8.53 -4.39 3.92
C ALA A 302 9.32 -3.92 5.14
N GLY A 303 10.35 -3.12 4.92
CA GLY A 303 11.21 -2.64 6.01
C GLY A 303 11.97 -1.38 5.62
N CYS A 304 12.65 -0.79 6.60
CA CYS A 304 13.59 0.32 6.39
C CYS A 304 14.93 -0.16 5.79
N ASP A 305 15.20 -1.47 5.85
CA ASP A 305 16.33 -2.12 5.21
C ASP A 305 15.98 -3.53 4.73
N ILE A 306 16.91 -4.14 3.97
CA ILE A 306 16.75 -5.50 3.43
C ILE A 306 16.60 -6.55 4.53
N THR A 307 17.30 -6.40 5.64
CA THR A 307 17.33 -7.38 6.72
C THR A 307 15.97 -7.41 7.42
N GLU A 308 15.43 -6.25 7.77
CA GLU A 308 14.08 -6.14 8.32
C GLU A 308 13.03 -6.69 7.33
N ALA A 309 13.09 -6.28 6.06
CA ALA A 309 12.14 -6.73 5.05
C ALA A 309 12.17 -8.25 4.85
N VAL A 310 13.35 -8.85 4.70
CA VAL A 310 13.49 -10.31 4.55
C VAL A 310 13.05 -11.04 5.81
N GLY A 311 13.42 -10.53 7.00
CA GLY A 311 13.01 -11.11 8.28
C GLY A 311 11.48 -11.11 8.46
N ARG A 312 10.83 -10.01 8.11
CA ARG A 312 9.35 -9.90 8.13
C ARG A 312 8.69 -10.82 7.12
N GLY A 313 9.24 -10.93 5.90
CA GLY A 313 8.76 -11.86 4.89
C GLY A 313 8.88 -13.33 5.34
N LEU A 314 9.99 -13.70 5.98
CA LEU A 314 10.18 -15.04 6.55
C LEU A 314 9.21 -15.33 7.69
N ARG A 315 9.00 -14.37 8.62
CA ARG A 315 7.98 -14.49 9.67
C ARG A 315 6.57 -14.65 9.12
N ALA A 316 6.25 -13.99 8.01
CA ALA A 316 4.99 -14.16 7.32
C ALA A 316 4.84 -15.57 6.72
N CYS A 317 5.92 -16.14 6.14
CA CYS A 317 5.94 -17.54 5.72
C CYS A 317 5.68 -18.49 6.91
N LEU A 318 6.39 -18.32 8.02
CA LEU A 318 6.21 -19.14 9.22
C LEU A 318 4.79 -19.03 9.79
N THR A 319 4.22 -17.82 9.79
CA THR A 319 2.83 -17.60 10.23
C THR A 319 1.83 -18.34 9.34
N LYS A 320 2.06 -18.35 8.02
CA LYS A 320 1.22 -19.08 7.07
C LYS A 320 1.33 -20.60 7.26
N GLU A 321 2.54 -21.13 7.44
CA GLU A 321 2.75 -22.56 7.72
C GLU A 321 2.16 -22.98 9.07
N LEU A 322 2.29 -22.13 10.11
CA LEU A 322 1.65 -22.37 11.39
C LEU A 322 0.12 -22.38 11.26
N GLY A 323 -0.45 -21.45 10.50
CA GLY A 323 -1.88 -21.39 10.21
C GLY A 323 -2.39 -22.66 9.51
N LYS A 324 -1.65 -23.17 8.52
CA LYS A 324 -1.96 -24.46 7.87
C LYS A 324 -1.93 -25.62 8.86
N ARG A 325 -0.93 -25.66 9.75
CA ARG A 325 -0.81 -26.69 10.79
C ARG A 325 -1.96 -26.63 11.80
N ILE A 326 -2.38 -25.44 12.21
CA ILE A 326 -3.50 -25.25 13.15
C ILE A 326 -4.83 -25.67 12.53
N LEU A 327 -4.99 -25.48 11.21
CA LEU A 327 -6.19 -25.86 10.46
C LEU A 327 -6.19 -27.33 10.03
N SER A 328 -5.13 -28.10 10.28
CA SER A 328 -5.10 -29.53 9.99
C SER A 328 -5.92 -30.31 11.02
N ASP A 329 -6.29 -31.55 10.67
CA ASP A 329 -7.03 -32.45 11.58
C ASP A 329 -6.14 -33.00 12.72
N GLU A 330 -4.83 -32.72 12.70
CA GLU A 330 -3.90 -33.21 13.71
C GLU A 330 -3.90 -32.30 14.95
N PRO A 331 -4.01 -32.89 16.16
CA PRO A 331 -3.99 -32.11 17.38
C PRO A 331 -2.63 -31.42 17.54
N THR A 332 -2.66 -30.11 17.80
CA THR A 332 -1.44 -29.38 18.18
C THR A 332 -1.00 -29.82 19.57
N VAL A 333 0.13 -30.50 19.66
CA VAL A 333 0.70 -30.95 20.95
C VAL A 333 1.60 -29.87 21.53
N VAL A 334 1.40 -29.54 22.81
CA VAL A 334 2.21 -28.54 23.53
C VAL A 334 2.72 -29.07 24.86
N GLN A 335 3.93 -28.67 25.23
CA GLN A 335 4.56 -28.96 26.53
C GLN A 335 4.62 -27.68 27.37
N ARG A 336 4.10 -27.71 28.60
CA ARG A 336 4.21 -26.58 29.54
C ARG A 336 5.68 -26.36 29.93
N ILE A 337 6.08 -25.11 30.03
CA ILE A 337 7.42 -24.72 30.48
C ILE A 337 7.37 -23.74 31.66
N ALA A 338 8.49 -23.66 32.36
CA ALA A 338 8.77 -22.60 33.32
C ALA A 338 9.82 -21.67 32.71
N CYS A 339 9.70 -20.38 33.03
CA CYS A 339 10.66 -19.37 32.63
C CYS A 339 11.20 -18.74 33.91
N SER A 340 12.18 -19.38 34.56
CA SER A 340 12.74 -18.89 35.83
C SER A 340 13.51 -17.58 35.67
N GLN A 341 14.09 -17.33 34.50
CA GLN A 341 14.89 -16.14 34.19
C GLN A 341 14.48 -15.54 32.85
N ILE A 342 13.98 -14.30 32.90
CA ILE A 342 13.59 -13.50 31.73
C ILE A 342 14.44 -12.23 31.72
N GLU A 343 15.44 -12.20 30.84
CA GLU A 343 16.30 -11.03 30.62
C GLU A 343 15.63 -10.02 29.67
N ASP A 344 14.80 -10.51 28.75
CA ASP A 344 14.09 -9.68 27.78
C ASP A 344 13.04 -8.77 28.45
N GLY A 345 13.32 -7.47 28.49
CA GLY A 345 12.45 -6.50 29.14
C GLY A 345 11.04 -6.41 28.54
N ARG A 346 10.89 -6.68 27.23
CA ARG A 346 9.58 -6.66 26.55
C ARG A 346 8.72 -7.85 26.96
N CYS A 347 9.28 -9.06 26.94
CA CYS A 347 8.59 -10.27 27.40
C CYS A 347 8.15 -10.13 28.86
N LEU A 348 9.02 -9.60 29.73
CA LEU A 348 8.70 -9.38 31.13
C LEU A 348 7.52 -8.41 31.30
N TYR A 349 7.55 -7.27 30.58
CA TYR A 349 6.46 -6.30 30.60
C TYR A 349 5.14 -6.92 30.12
N TYR A 350 5.16 -7.67 29.01
CA TYR A 350 3.94 -8.28 28.47
C TYR A 350 3.34 -9.34 29.40
N LEU A 351 4.17 -10.17 30.03
CA LEU A 351 3.73 -11.15 31.02
C LEU A 351 3.08 -10.48 32.24
N GLN A 352 3.69 -9.41 32.74
CA GLN A 352 3.12 -8.63 33.85
C GLN A 352 1.78 -8.01 33.47
N ALA A 353 1.69 -7.41 32.27
CA ALA A 353 0.45 -6.84 31.77
C ALA A 353 -0.67 -7.89 31.62
N LEU A 354 -0.36 -9.07 31.07
CA LEU A 354 -1.32 -10.18 30.99
C LEU A 354 -1.77 -10.64 32.38
N THR A 355 -0.83 -10.73 33.32
CA THR A 355 -1.13 -11.15 34.69
C THR A 355 -2.11 -10.20 35.38
N ILE A 356 -1.98 -8.90 35.14
CA ILE A 356 -2.88 -7.87 35.66
C ILE A 356 -4.28 -7.95 35.03
N LEU A 357 -4.35 -8.22 33.72
CA LEU A 357 -5.60 -8.21 32.97
C LEU A 357 -6.41 -9.50 33.11
N ASP A 358 -5.74 -10.66 32.97
CA ASP A 358 -6.37 -11.97 32.82
C ASP A 358 -6.00 -12.96 33.94
N GLY A 359 -5.08 -12.57 34.85
CA GLY A 359 -4.51 -13.47 35.86
C GLY A 359 -3.37 -14.33 35.33
N GLU A 360 -3.02 -15.39 36.07
CA GLU A 360 -1.88 -16.24 35.72
C GLU A 360 -2.04 -16.87 34.33
N SER A 361 -1.06 -16.62 33.46
CA SER A 361 -0.99 -17.18 32.10
C SER A 361 -0.10 -18.42 32.07
N LEU A 362 -0.43 -19.39 31.20
CA LEU A 362 0.43 -20.56 30.99
C LEU A 362 1.27 -20.37 29.73
N ILE A 363 2.56 -20.66 29.84
CA ILE A 363 3.50 -20.69 28.72
C ILE A 363 3.75 -22.15 28.34
N ALA A 364 3.62 -22.44 27.06
CA ALA A 364 3.89 -23.76 26.50
C ALA A 364 4.71 -23.66 25.21
N VAL A 365 5.41 -24.74 24.89
CA VAL A 365 6.21 -24.89 23.67
C VAL A 365 5.57 -25.95 22.82
N GLY A 366 5.33 -25.63 21.56
CA GLY A 366 4.87 -26.59 20.56
C GLY A 366 6.05 -27.25 19.87
N GLU A 367 5.77 -28.27 19.06
CA GLU A 367 6.78 -28.82 18.19
C GLU A 367 7.36 -27.74 17.24
N PRO A 368 8.68 -27.78 16.97
CA PRO A 368 9.31 -26.83 16.05
C PRO A 368 8.63 -26.82 14.68
N LEU A 369 8.44 -25.64 14.11
CA LEU A 369 7.89 -25.45 12.78
C LEU A 369 9.05 -25.19 11.81
N LEU A 370 9.37 -26.14 10.93
CA LEU A 370 10.53 -26.05 10.03
C LEU A 370 11.85 -25.75 10.77
N GLY A 371 12.03 -26.37 11.94
CA GLY A 371 13.18 -26.16 12.82
C GLY A 371 13.09 -24.91 13.72
N PHE A 372 12.10 -24.02 13.50
CA PHE A 372 11.92 -22.80 14.29
C PHE A 372 11.09 -23.04 15.56
N PRO A 373 11.40 -22.35 16.67
CA PRO A 373 10.65 -22.47 17.92
C PRO A 373 9.21 -21.98 17.76
N THR A 374 8.27 -22.77 18.29
CA THR A 374 6.85 -22.41 18.40
C THR A 374 6.48 -22.23 19.87
N VAL A 375 5.96 -21.06 20.23
CA VAL A 375 5.55 -20.74 21.59
C VAL A 375 4.05 -20.50 21.63
N TRP A 376 3.42 -20.85 22.75
CA TRP A 376 1.99 -20.75 22.99
C TRP A 376 1.72 -20.12 24.36
N ILE A 377 0.80 -19.17 24.40
CA ILE A 377 0.31 -18.51 25.62
C ILE A 377 -1.16 -18.84 25.80
N TYR A 378 -1.49 -19.39 26.96
CA TYR A 378 -2.87 -19.52 27.41
C TYR A 378 -3.23 -18.34 28.32
N SER A 379 -4.23 -17.57 27.90
CA SER A 379 -4.78 -16.44 28.63
C SER A 379 -6.27 -16.29 28.25
N ASP A 380 -7.12 -15.90 29.20
CA ASP A 380 -8.56 -15.66 28.97
C ASP A 380 -9.25 -16.79 28.20
N SER A 381 -9.03 -18.03 28.66
CA SER A 381 -9.59 -19.26 28.08
C SER A 381 -9.24 -19.52 26.60
N SER A 382 -8.21 -18.86 26.08
CA SER A 382 -7.81 -18.93 24.67
C SER A 382 -6.30 -19.19 24.53
N TRP A 383 -5.92 -19.84 23.44
CA TRP A 383 -4.52 -20.08 23.10
C TRP A 383 -4.05 -19.16 21.98
N TYR A 384 -2.88 -18.57 22.20
CA TYR A 384 -2.21 -17.65 21.29
C TYR A 384 -0.83 -18.20 20.93
N GLY A 385 -0.64 -18.58 19.67
CA GLY A 385 0.59 -19.20 19.20
C GLY A 385 1.33 -18.39 18.14
N SER A 386 2.67 -18.50 18.16
CA SER A 386 3.53 -18.01 17.09
C SER A 386 4.82 -18.83 16.95
N ALA A 387 5.33 -18.87 15.73
CA ALA A 387 6.66 -19.36 15.39
C ALA A 387 7.52 -18.18 14.90
N ASP A 388 8.78 -18.14 15.30
CA ASP A 388 9.69 -17.04 14.96
C ASP A 388 11.16 -17.52 14.92
N LEU A 389 12.08 -16.63 14.53
CA LEU A 389 13.51 -16.95 14.30
C LEU A 389 14.26 -17.33 15.59
N SER A 390 13.73 -16.98 16.76
CA SER A 390 14.28 -17.35 18.06
C SER A 390 13.18 -17.55 19.09
N PHE A 391 13.51 -18.25 20.17
CA PHE A 391 12.55 -18.52 21.25
C PHE A 391 12.00 -17.22 21.87
N THR A 392 12.88 -16.25 22.14
CA THR A 392 12.49 -14.94 22.69
C THR A 392 11.52 -14.21 21.76
N LEU A 393 11.77 -14.22 20.44
CA LEU A 393 10.89 -13.55 19.47
C LEU A 393 9.53 -14.26 19.35
N ALA A 394 9.53 -15.60 19.32
CA ALA A 394 8.30 -16.39 19.30
C ALA A 394 7.47 -16.15 20.56
N LEU A 395 8.10 -16.10 21.74
CA LEU A 395 7.42 -15.76 22.99
C LEU A 395 6.87 -14.33 22.97
N ARG A 396 7.68 -13.36 22.56
CA ARG A 396 7.28 -11.95 22.47
C ARG A 396 6.05 -11.77 21.59
N GLN A 397 6.03 -12.40 20.42
CA GLN A 397 4.90 -12.34 19.49
C GLN A 397 3.65 -13.04 20.06
N SER A 398 3.79 -14.19 20.71
CA SER A 398 2.66 -14.89 21.34
C SER A 398 2.03 -14.07 22.47
N LEU A 399 2.86 -13.46 23.32
CA LEU A 399 2.42 -12.57 24.40
C LEU A 399 1.71 -11.33 23.85
N GLN A 400 2.26 -10.74 22.77
CA GLN A 400 1.65 -9.61 22.10
C GLN A 400 0.27 -9.95 21.53
N LYS A 401 0.13 -11.12 20.86
CA LYS A 401 -1.17 -11.61 20.37
C LYS A 401 -2.18 -11.83 21.49
N ALA A 402 -1.73 -12.36 22.63
CA ALA A 402 -2.58 -12.54 23.81
C ALA A 402 -3.06 -11.20 24.39
N LEU A 403 -2.18 -10.19 24.45
CA LEU A 403 -2.53 -8.85 24.93
C LEU A 403 -3.49 -8.11 24.00
N SER A 404 -3.27 -8.18 22.68
CA SER A 404 -4.17 -7.58 21.69
C SER A 404 -5.44 -8.41 21.46
N LYS A 405 -5.52 -9.62 22.03
CA LYS A 405 -6.59 -10.61 21.83
C LYS A 405 -6.85 -10.93 20.35
N THR A 406 -5.83 -10.78 19.51
CA THR A 406 -5.88 -11.02 18.05
C THR A 406 -5.54 -12.48 17.74
N GLU A 407 -6.09 -13.01 16.65
CA GLU A 407 -5.77 -14.36 16.15
C GLU A 407 -5.98 -15.46 17.21
N ARG A 408 -7.16 -15.46 17.86
CA ARG A 408 -7.55 -16.50 18.82
C ARG A 408 -7.65 -17.85 18.11
N THR A 409 -7.01 -18.87 18.68
CA THR A 409 -7.17 -20.24 18.17
C THR A 409 -8.44 -20.84 18.74
N ALA A 410 -9.40 -21.22 17.88
CA ALA A 410 -10.61 -21.92 18.31
C ALA A 410 -10.33 -23.39 18.72
N VAL A 411 -9.23 -23.95 18.19
CA VAL A 411 -8.75 -25.29 18.51
C VAL A 411 -7.89 -25.22 19.77
N SER A 412 -8.26 -25.98 20.80
CA SER A 412 -7.44 -26.10 22.00
C SER A 412 -6.29 -27.07 21.74
N PRO A 413 -5.02 -26.62 21.85
CA PRO A 413 -3.88 -27.52 21.85
C PRO A 413 -4.04 -28.59 22.93
N VAL A 414 -3.54 -29.79 22.63
CA VAL A 414 -3.53 -30.92 23.55
C VAL A 414 -2.22 -30.89 24.33
N PHE A 415 -2.31 -30.95 25.66
CA PHE A 415 -1.13 -31.04 26.50
C PHE A 415 -0.47 -32.41 26.36
N PHE A 416 0.85 -32.42 26.16
CA PHE A 416 1.64 -33.63 26.31
C PHE A 416 1.75 -33.98 27.81
N GLU A 417 1.27 -35.15 28.21
CA GLU A 417 1.16 -35.56 29.63
C GLU A 417 2.47 -36.00 30.30
N ASP A 418 3.63 -35.91 29.62
CA ASP A 418 4.86 -36.49 30.17
C ASP A 418 5.73 -35.51 31.00
N HIS A 419 6.26 -36.08 32.09
CA HIS A 419 6.79 -35.42 33.28
C HIS A 419 8.12 -34.70 33.06
N GLU A 420 8.10 -33.36 33.15
CA GLU A 420 9.07 -32.43 33.75
C GLU A 420 8.88 -31.05 33.10
N VAL A 421 8.58 -30.03 33.91
CA VAL A 421 8.50 -28.65 33.43
C VAL A 421 9.92 -28.22 33.08
N LYS A 422 10.23 -28.14 31.79
CA LYS A 422 11.53 -27.63 31.33
C LYS A 422 11.64 -26.16 31.73
N ASP A 423 12.76 -25.83 32.36
CA ASP A 423 13.11 -24.45 32.69
C ASP A 423 13.94 -23.85 31.54
N ILE A 424 13.46 -22.75 30.97
CA ILE A 424 14.07 -22.08 29.82
C ILE A 424 14.44 -20.66 30.21
N THR A 425 15.71 -20.31 30.00
CA THR A 425 16.20 -18.93 30.11
C THR A 425 15.82 -18.14 28.85
N ILE A 426 15.18 -16.98 29.03
CA ILE A 426 14.84 -16.07 27.93
C ILE A 426 15.88 -14.96 27.89
N SER A 427 16.80 -15.05 26.93
CA SER A 427 17.81 -14.02 26.68
C SER A 427 17.21 -12.76 26.06
N ASP A 428 17.89 -11.63 26.24
CA ASP A 428 17.51 -10.36 25.61
C ASP A 428 17.55 -10.47 24.07
N GLY A 429 16.39 -10.29 23.46
CA GLY A 429 16.20 -10.41 22.02
C GLY A 429 16.16 -9.04 21.36
N GLU A 430 17.26 -8.28 21.43
CA GLU A 430 17.33 -6.99 20.75
C GLU A 430 17.09 -7.18 19.24
N PRO A 431 16.16 -6.40 18.64
CA PRO A 431 15.94 -6.40 17.19
C PRO A 431 17.20 -6.04 16.39
N LEU A 432 18.20 -5.38 17.01
CA LEU A 432 19.42 -4.91 16.38
C LEU A 432 20.33 -6.03 15.82
N SER A 433 20.03 -7.30 16.11
CA SER A 433 20.77 -8.47 15.61
C SER A 433 20.05 -9.23 14.48
N TYR A 434 19.10 -8.59 13.76
CA TYR A 434 18.36 -9.25 12.67
C TYR A 434 19.28 -9.92 11.63
N HIS A 435 20.46 -9.35 11.35
CA HIS A 435 21.43 -9.96 10.44
C HIS A 435 21.85 -11.36 10.89
N SER A 436 22.26 -11.51 12.15
CA SER A 436 22.71 -12.80 12.69
C SER A 436 21.56 -13.81 12.77
N LEU A 437 20.36 -13.33 13.12
CA LEU A 437 19.15 -14.14 13.20
C LEU A 437 18.75 -14.69 11.83
N ILE A 438 18.84 -13.89 10.76
CA ILE A 438 18.50 -14.35 9.41
C ILE A 438 19.54 -15.34 8.89
N LEU A 439 20.84 -15.12 9.14
CA LEU A 439 21.87 -16.09 8.77
C LEU A 439 21.64 -17.44 9.48
N SER A 440 21.34 -17.41 10.78
CA SER A 440 20.99 -18.61 11.55
C SER A 440 19.70 -19.27 11.04
N ALA A 441 18.71 -18.47 10.63
CA ALA A 441 17.48 -18.98 10.05
C ALA A 441 17.70 -19.68 8.70
N ILE A 442 18.61 -19.17 7.86
CA ILE A 442 19.00 -19.83 6.60
C ILE A 442 19.64 -21.19 6.89
N GLU A 443 20.51 -21.28 7.89
CA GLU A 443 21.11 -22.56 8.31
C GLU A 443 20.07 -23.54 8.86
N THR A 444 19.10 -23.04 9.65
CA THR A 444 18.00 -23.84 10.21
C THR A 444 17.12 -24.43 9.10
N LEU A 445 16.81 -23.62 8.08
CA LEU A 445 16.03 -24.08 6.92
C LEU A 445 16.75 -25.19 6.15
N LYS A 446 18.07 -25.05 5.93
CA LYS A 446 18.88 -26.10 5.26
C LYS A 446 18.87 -27.41 6.02
N GLN A 447 18.91 -27.38 7.35
CA GLN A 447 18.80 -28.60 8.17
C GLN A 447 17.44 -29.29 8.06
N CYS A 448 16.43 -28.61 7.53
CA CYS A 448 15.08 -29.11 7.30
C CYS A 448 14.77 -29.33 5.80
N ASP A 449 15.81 -29.46 4.96
CA ASP A 449 15.71 -29.63 3.50
C ASP A 449 14.91 -28.49 2.80
N LYS A 450 14.91 -27.30 3.39
CA LYS A 450 14.29 -26.09 2.83
C LYS A 450 15.33 -25.08 2.39
N ARG A 451 15.02 -24.31 1.35
CA ARG A 451 15.79 -23.15 0.91
C ARG A 451 14.99 -21.87 1.01
N LEU A 452 15.65 -20.79 1.44
CA LEU A 452 15.09 -19.44 1.44
C LEU A 452 15.36 -18.79 0.08
N GLU A 453 14.31 -18.53 -0.68
CA GLU A 453 14.39 -17.76 -1.92
C GLU A 453 13.89 -16.33 -1.67
N VAL A 454 14.68 -15.34 -2.09
CA VAL A 454 14.38 -13.92 -1.87
C VAL A 454 14.37 -13.20 -3.21
N PHE A 455 13.35 -12.38 -3.41
CA PHE A 455 13.14 -11.58 -4.60
C PHE A 455 13.03 -10.10 -4.23
N GLU A 456 13.88 -9.28 -4.83
CA GLU A 456 13.79 -7.83 -4.73
C GLU A 456 12.57 -7.33 -5.54
N LEU A 457 11.76 -6.52 -4.88
CA LEU A 457 10.60 -5.85 -5.49
C LEU A 457 10.96 -4.37 -5.60
N HIS A 458 11.07 -3.85 -6.82
CA HIS A 458 11.39 -2.44 -7.04
C HIS A 458 10.32 -1.57 -6.38
N SER A 459 10.71 -0.81 -5.36
CA SER A 459 9.78 -0.08 -4.50
C SER A 459 9.38 1.29 -5.08
N GLU A 460 10.25 1.93 -5.87
CA GLU A 460 9.97 3.23 -6.48
C GLU A 460 8.71 3.23 -7.38
N PRO A 461 8.48 2.25 -8.27
CA PRO A 461 7.24 2.19 -9.06
C PRO A 461 5.98 1.89 -8.23
N LEU A 462 6.12 1.30 -7.04
CA LEU A 462 4.99 0.87 -6.21
C LEU A 462 4.43 2.02 -5.37
N TRP A 463 5.31 2.83 -4.79
CA TRP A 463 4.96 3.90 -3.86
C TRP A 463 5.88 5.13 -3.89
N GLY A 464 6.70 5.27 -4.93
CA GLY A 464 7.63 6.39 -5.08
C GLY A 464 8.89 6.24 -4.24
N LYS A 465 9.70 7.30 -4.23
CA LYS A 465 10.96 7.35 -3.49
C LYS A 465 10.70 7.44 -1.98
N GLY A 466 11.45 6.68 -1.20
CA GLY A 466 11.31 6.69 0.25
C GLY A 466 12.31 5.76 0.93
N PRO A 467 12.27 5.69 2.27
CA PRO A 467 13.18 4.85 3.05
C PRO A 467 12.80 3.37 3.04
N PHE A 468 11.71 2.99 2.38
CA PHE A 468 11.15 1.64 2.46
C PHE A 468 11.56 0.77 1.29
N VAL A 469 11.93 -0.47 1.61
CA VAL A 469 12.20 -1.54 0.66
C VAL A 469 11.18 -2.66 0.84
N ALA A 470 10.97 -3.45 -0.22
CA ALA A 470 10.07 -4.59 -0.20
C ALA A 470 10.71 -5.81 -0.85
N TYR A 471 10.51 -6.97 -0.22
CA TYR A 471 11.05 -8.23 -0.69
C TYR A 471 9.97 -9.30 -0.67
N GLY A 472 9.93 -10.11 -1.72
CA GLY A 472 9.20 -11.36 -1.75
C GLY A 472 10.06 -12.48 -1.18
N VAL A 473 9.50 -13.26 -0.26
CA VAL A 473 10.18 -14.38 0.39
C VAL A 473 9.38 -15.66 0.14
N VAL A 474 10.08 -16.70 -0.29
CA VAL A 474 9.52 -18.02 -0.60
C VAL A 474 10.35 -19.10 0.08
N LEU A 475 9.68 -20.10 0.63
CA LEU A 475 10.31 -21.33 1.13
C LEU A 475 10.22 -22.39 0.03
N GLY A 476 11.35 -22.73 -0.59
CA GLY A 476 11.46 -23.80 -1.58
C GLY A 476 11.99 -25.10 -0.94
N GLU A 477 11.86 -26.21 -1.67
CA GLU A 477 12.57 -27.46 -1.35
C GLU A 477 14.03 -27.35 -1.80
N GLU A 478 14.95 -28.01 -1.09
CA GLU A 478 16.29 -28.24 -1.64
C GLU A 478 16.20 -29.22 -2.82
N GLU A 479 16.67 -28.80 -4.00
CA GLU A 479 16.80 -29.73 -5.13
C GLU A 479 17.85 -30.78 -4.75
N SER A 480 17.41 -32.04 -4.61
CA SER A 480 18.31 -33.17 -4.49
C SER A 480 19.14 -33.25 -5.78
N LEU A 481 20.37 -32.76 -5.73
CA LEU A 481 21.34 -32.85 -6.84
C LEU A 481 21.62 -34.31 -7.23
#